data_AF-A0A9R1Q818-F1
#
_entry.id   AF-A0A9R1Q818-F1
#
_cell.length_a   1.000
_cell.length_b   1.000
_cell.length_c   1.000
_cell.angle_alpha   90.00
_cell.angle_beta   90.00
_cell.angle_gamma   90.00
#
_symmetry.space_group_name_H-M   'P 1'
#
loop_
_entity.id
_entity.type
_entity.pdbx_description
1 polymer ?
#
loop_
_entity_poly.entity_id
_entity_poly.type
_entity_poly.pdbx_seq_one_letter_code
_entity_poly.pdbx_strand_id
1 'polypeptide(L)' 'MHELERKLCIVGLWCIQMKSHDRPTMSEVIEMLEGGFDGLQMPSRPFFCDDEHTPVPDSYPLLSELTEISEEDE' A
#
# COMPACT_ATOMS: atom_id res chain seq x y z
N MET A 1 19.06 4.28 4.37
CA MET A 1 18.46 3.02 3.90
C MET A 1 19.46 2.37 2.99
N HIS A 2 19.94 1.19 3.36
CA HIS A 2 20.86 0.42 2.52
C HIS A 2 20.14 0.00 1.23
N GLU A 3 20.86 -0.10 0.12
CA GLU A 3 20.30 -0.47 -1.19
C GLU A 3 19.48 -1.77 -1.13
N LEU A 4 19.96 -2.72 -0.32
CA LEU A 4 19.29 -4.00 -0.07
C LEU A 4 17.96 -3.82 0.69
N GLU A 5 17.89 -2.95 1.69
CA GLU A 5 16.64 -2.64 2.40
C GLU A 5 15.61 -2.03 1.43
N ARG A 6 16.03 -1.07 0.61
CA ARG A 6 15.15 -0.42 -0.37
C ARG A 6 14.62 -1.45 -1.37
N LYS A 7 15.48 -2.34 -1.84
CA LYS A 7 15.12 -3.43 -2.75
C LYS A 7 14.10 -4.37 -2.12
N LEU A 8 14.36 -4.85 -0.91
CA LEU A 8 13.44 -5.72 -0.18
C LEU A 8 12.10 -5.04 0.09
N CYS A 9 12.09 -3.74 0.42
CA CYS A 9 10.86 -2.98 0.56
C CYS A 9 10.05 -2.95 -0.74
N ILE A 10 10.67 -2.65 -1.89
CA ILE A 10 9.96 -2.61 -3.17
C ILE A 10 9.41 -3.98 -3.54
N VAL A 11 10.21 -5.05 -3.43
CA VAL A 11 9.74 -6.43 -3.68
C VAL A 11 8.58 -6.79 -2.74
N GLY A 12 8.69 -6.46 -1.45
CA GLY A 12 7.63 -6.68 -0.48
C GLY A 12 6.34 -5.95 -0.85
N LEU A 13 6.44 -4.69 -1.29
CA LEU A 13 5.30 -3.90 -1.74
C LEU A 13 4.61 -4.48 -2.98
N TRP A 14 5.35 -5.13 -3.88
CA TRP A 14 4.77 -5.85 -5.02
C TRP A 14 4.01 -7.11 -4.57
N CYS A 15 4.54 -7.85 -3.60
CA CYS A 15 3.93 -9.09 -3.11
C CYS A 15 2.61 -8.89 -2.35
N ILE A 16 2.42 -7.74 -1.71
CA ILE A 16 1.24 -7.44 -0.87
C ILE A 16 0.15 -6.65 -1.60
N GLN A 17 0.22 -6.49 -2.93
CA GLN A 17 -0.79 -5.77 -3.71
C GLN A 17 -2.21 -6.33 -3.48
N MET A 18 -3.22 -5.46 -3.44
CA MET A 18 -4.60 -5.89 -3.19
C MET A 18 -5.17 -6.71 -4.34
N LYS A 19 -4.95 -6.25 -5.58
CA LYS A 19 -5.32 -6.97 -6.79
C LYS A 19 -4.37 -8.14 -6.98
N SER A 20 -4.92 -9.36 -7.09
CA SER A 20 -4.12 -10.58 -7.24
C SER A 20 -3.30 -10.60 -8.53
N HIS A 21 -3.77 -9.95 -9.60
CA HIS A 21 -3.06 -9.87 -10.88
C HIS A 21 -1.88 -8.90 -10.87
N ASP A 22 -1.82 -7.99 -9.89
CA ASP A 22 -0.69 -7.06 -9.73
C ASP A 22 0.45 -7.68 -8.91
N ARG A 23 0.23 -8.87 -8.32
CA ARG A 23 1.26 -9.58 -7.58
C ARG A 23 2.15 -10.35 -8.54
N PRO A 24 3.48 -10.28 -8.39
CA PRO A 24 4.40 -11.09 -9.18
C PRO A 24 4.25 -12.58 -8.84
N THR A 25 4.55 -13.42 -9.81
CA THR A 25 4.81 -14.84 -9.62
C THR A 25 6.08 -15.06 -8.79
N MET A 26 6.23 -16.24 -8.19
CA MET A 26 7.45 -16.55 -7.43
C MET A 26 8.73 -16.49 -8.28
N SER A 27 8.65 -16.82 -9.57
CA SER A 27 9.78 -16.71 -10.50
C SER A 27 10.21 -15.26 -10.69
N GLU A 28 9.26 -14.35 -10.90
CA GLU A 28 9.54 -12.91 -11.00
C GLU A 28 10.11 -12.35 -9.69
N VAL A 29 9.62 -12.80 -8.54
CA VAL A 29 10.18 -12.40 -7.23
C VAL A 29 11.64 -12.81 -7.11
N ILE A 30 12.00 -14.02 -7.54
CA ILE A 30 13.40 -14.50 -7.53
C ILE A 30 14.25 -13.63 -8.48
N GLU A 31 13.78 -13.38 -9.70
CA GLU A 31 14.48 -12.52 -10.67
C GLU A 31 14.69 -11.11 -10.12
N MET A 32 13.68 -10.52 -9.47
CA MET A 32 13.80 -9.23 -8.79
C MET A 32 14.84 -9.27 -7.68
N LEU A 33 14.90 -10.34 -6.87
CA LEU A 33 15.83 -10.49 -5.75
C LEU A 33 17.28 -10.77 -6.18
N GLU A 34 17.49 -11.50 -7.27
CA GLU A 34 18.82 -11.82 -7.81
C GLU A 34 19.35 -10.73 -8.76
N GLY A 35 18.45 -10.02 -9.46
CA GLY A 35 18.78 -8.97 -10.42
C GLY A 35 19.26 -7.64 -9.81
N GLY A 36 19.64 -6.68 -10.66
CA GLY A 36 20.05 -5.34 -10.23
C GLY A 36 18.86 -4.44 -9.82
N PHE A 37 19.14 -3.35 -9.10
CA PHE A 37 18.10 -2.39 -8.71
C PHE A 37 17.49 -1.65 -9.93
N ASP A 38 18.22 -1.57 -11.04
CA ASP A 38 17.87 -0.76 -12.22
C ASP A 38 16.54 -1.13 -12.89
N GLY A 39 16.01 -2.34 -12.64
CA GLY A 39 14.70 -2.78 -13.14
C GLY A 39 13.54 -2.62 -12.15
N LEU A 40 13.81 -2.35 -10.87
CA LEU A 40 12.77 -2.30 -9.84
C LEU A 40 12.17 -0.90 -9.71
N GLN A 41 10.91 -0.79 -10.11
CA GLN A 41 10.09 0.40 -9.86
C GLN A 41 9.16 0.19 -8.66
N MET A 42 8.77 1.30 -8.05
CA MET A 42 7.76 1.28 -6.99
C MET A 42 6.42 0.80 -7.56
N PRO A 43 5.75 -0.20 -6.95
CA PRO A 43 4.43 -0.60 -7.39
C PRO A 43 3.42 0.54 -7.22
N SER A 44 2.31 0.45 -7.95
CA SER A 44 1.13 1.29 -7.74
C SER A 44 0.68 1.24 -6.28
N ARG A 45 0.21 2.40 -5.76
CA ARG A 45 -0.19 2.52 -4.35
C ARG A 45 -1.36 1.59 -4.03
N PRO A 46 -1.22 0.68 -3.05
CA PRO A 46 -2.25 -0.32 -2.75
C PRO A 46 -3.26 0.12 -1.67
N PHE A 47 -3.04 1.27 -1.03
CA PHE A 47 -3.87 1.73 0.09
C PHE A 47 -4.83 2.82 -0.40
N PHE A 48 -6.03 2.39 -0.83
CA PHE A 48 -7.24 3.22 -0.99
C PHE A 48 -7.00 4.64 -1.53
N CYS A 49 -6.70 4.78 -2.82
CA CYS A 49 -6.80 6.04 -3.56
C CYS A 49 -7.24 5.77 -5.01
N ASP A 50 -8.23 4.90 -5.18
CA ASP A 50 -9.13 4.93 -6.33
C ASP A 50 -10.54 4.86 -5.74
N ASP A 51 -10.97 5.96 -5.13
CA ASP A 51 -12.34 6.39 -5.41
C ASP A 51 -12.20 7.16 -6.72
N GLU A 52 -12.53 6.49 -7.83
CA GLU A 52 -12.75 7.19 -9.08
C GLU A 52 -13.68 8.36 -8.80
N HIS A 53 -13.28 9.54 -9.27
CA HIS A 53 -14.12 10.71 -9.38
C HIS A 53 -15.58 10.38 -9.73
N THR A 54 -16.44 10.32 -8.73
CA THR A 54 -17.77 10.90 -8.85
C THR A 54 -17.73 12.21 -8.09
N PRO A 55 -18.15 13.36 -8.68
CA PRO A 55 -18.34 14.56 -7.90
C PRO A 55 -19.59 14.34 -7.05
N VAL A 56 -19.46 13.65 -5.93
CA VAL A 56 -20.48 13.65 -4.88
C VAL A 56 -20.05 14.72 -3.91
N PRO A 57 -20.68 15.92 -3.93
CA PRO A 57 -20.56 16.80 -2.80
C PRO A 57 -21.24 16.11 -1.62
N ASP A 58 -20.52 16.08 -0.50
CA ASP A 58 -20.98 15.69 0.82
C ASP A 58 -21.22 14.19 1.03
N SER A 59 -20.22 13.50 1.61
CA SER A 59 -20.39 12.55 2.73
C SER A 59 -19.07 11.85 3.06
N TYR A 60 -18.42 12.23 4.17
CA TYR A 60 -17.37 11.43 4.81
C TYR A 60 -18.02 10.59 5.93
N PRO A 61 -18.02 9.25 5.90
CA PRO A 61 -18.57 8.47 7.01
C PRO A 61 -17.52 7.58 7.71
N LEU A 62 -16.29 8.06 7.95
CA LEU A 62 -15.30 7.26 8.71
C LEU A 62 -14.47 8.03 9.74
N LEU A 63 -14.79 9.30 10.03
CA LEU A 63 -14.10 10.06 11.08
C LEU A 63 -14.97 10.35 12.31
N SER A 64 -16.27 9.99 12.27
CA SER A 64 -17.22 10.30 13.36
C SER A 64 -17.20 9.34 14.54
N GLU A 65 -16.57 8.16 14.43
CA GLU A 65 -16.64 7.11 15.46
C GLU A 65 -15.39 7.06 16.37
N LEU A 66 -14.65 8.16 16.55
CA LEU A 66 -13.46 8.20 17.42
C LEU A 66 -13.44 9.33 18.46
N THR A 67 -14.57 10.02 18.72
CA THR A 67 -14.58 11.17 19.65
C THR A 67 -15.53 11.10 20.83
N GLU A 68 -16.05 9.95 21.24
CA GLU A 68 -16.70 9.82 22.56
C GLU A 68 -15.93 8.86 23.48
N ILE A 69 -14.91 9.40 24.14
CA ILE A 69 -14.58 8.99 25.50
C ILE A 69 -14.49 10.29 26.29
N SER A 70 -15.61 10.70 26.90
CA SER A 70 -15.59 11.72 27.96
C SER A 70 -15.23 11.00 29.26
N GLU A 71 -14.20 11.49 29.92
CA GLU A 71 -13.96 11.20 31.33
C GLU A 71 -15.11 11.83 32.13
N GLU A 72 -15.78 11.05 32.98
CA GLU A 72 -16.68 11.57 34.01
C GLU A 72 -16.06 11.26 35.37
N ASP A 73 -15.65 12.34 36.05
CA ASP A 73 -15.17 12.39 37.44
C ASP A 73 -16.21 11.84 38.43
N GLU A 74 -15.74 11.07 39.42
CA GLU A 74 -16.37 10.95 40.75
C GLU A 74 -15.39 11.45 41.82
#